data_AF-A9I8U0-F1
#
_entry.id   AF-A9I8U0-F1
#
_cell.length_a   1.000
_cell.length_b   1.000
_cell.length_c   1.000
_cell.angle_alpha   90.00
_cell.angle_beta   90.00
_cell.angle_gamma   90.00
#
_symmetry.space_group_name_H-M   'P 1'
#
loop_
_entity.id
_entity.type
_entity.pdbx_description
1 polymer ?
#
loop_
_entity_poly.entity_id
_entity_poly.type
_entity_poly.pdbx_seq_one_letter_code
_entity_poly.pdbx_strand_id
1 'polypeptide(L)'
;MTTKHTPGPWLIDPPGPHRYTGGFQVLAKTPHGAGFPTPSATGYYCMAAPPPHGKAGERTQEANARLIAAAPELLDALESLLPMLADWHDEFPDHVGDKEGPAIKAARAAIAKAKGERA
;
A
#
# COMPACT_ATOMS: atom_id res chain seq x y z
N MET A 1 -8.69 -0.76 20.52
CA MET A 1 -7.32 -0.95 19.99
C MET A 1 -7.34 -0.52 18.54
N THR A 2 -6.63 0.53 18.17
CA THR A 2 -6.45 0.91 16.76
C THR A 2 -5.38 0.00 16.17
N THR A 3 -5.78 -1.02 15.43
CA THR A 3 -4.85 -1.80 14.62
C THR A 3 -4.27 -0.87 13.55
N LYS A 4 -2.97 -0.54 13.63
CA LYS A 4 -2.32 0.21 12.56
C LYS A 4 -2.33 -0.70 11.32
N HIS A 5 -3.05 -0.30 10.28
CA HIS A 5 -2.99 -1.02 9.02
C HIS A 5 -1.54 -0.96 8.55
N THR A 6 -1.02 -2.13 8.14
CA THR A 6 0.26 -2.19 7.41
C THR A 6 1.42 -1.49 8.12
N PRO A 7 1.83 -1.90 9.36
CA PRO A 7 2.94 -1.26 10.05
C PRO A 7 4.23 -1.56 9.28
N GLY A 8 4.63 -0.61 8.43
CA GLY A 8 5.86 -0.66 7.65
C GLY A 8 7.12 -0.67 8.54
N PRO A 9 8.31 -0.70 7.93
CA PRO A 9 8.56 -0.59 6.49
C PRO A 9 8.30 -1.90 5.74
N TRP A 10 7.76 -1.78 4.53
CA TRP A 10 7.63 -2.89 3.59
C TRP A 10 8.84 -2.94 2.66
N LEU A 11 9.34 -4.15 2.40
CA LEU A 11 10.51 -4.35 1.56
C LEU A 11 10.10 -4.98 0.24
N ILE A 12 10.76 -4.54 -0.83
CA ILE A 12 10.63 -5.16 -2.14
C ILE A 12 11.74 -6.20 -2.25
N ASP A 13 11.37 -7.44 -2.51
CA ASP A 13 12.29 -8.54 -2.71
C ASP A 13 12.31 -8.92 -4.20
N PRO A 14 13.43 -8.71 -4.91
CA PRO A 14 13.52 -8.99 -6.34
C PRO A 14 13.48 -10.50 -6.62
N PRO A 15 13.16 -10.91 -7.86
CA PRO A 15 13.21 -12.30 -8.26
C PRO A 15 14.64 -12.86 -8.08
N GLY A 16 14.78 -13.84 -7.19
CA GLY A 16 16.05 -14.54 -6.99
C GLY A 16 16.29 -15.63 -8.05
N PRO A 17 17.55 -16.04 -8.28
CA PRO A 17 17.91 -17.05 -9.28
C PRO A 17 17.34 -18.45 -9.00
N HIS A 18 16.85 -18.70 -7.77
CA HIS A 18 16.39 -20.02 -7.31
C HIS A 18 14.95 -20.03 -6.76
N ARG A 19 14.17 -18.95 -6.92
CA ARG A 19 12.80 -18.92 -6.40
C ARG A 19 11.81 -19.43 -7.44
N TYR A 20 11.09 -20.50 -7.08
CA TYR A 20 9.97 -21.04 -7.85
C TYR A 20 8.85 -20.01 -8.11
N THR A 21 8.79 -18.96 -7.29
CA THR A 21 7.97 -17.75 -7.50
C THR A 21 8.79 -16.71 -8.25
N GLY A 22 8.85 -16.80 -9.58
CA GLY A 22 9.75 -15.98 -10.43
C GLY A 22 9.39 -14.48 -10.55
N GLY A 23 9.00 -13.81 -9.48
CA GLY A 23 8.58 -12.41 -9.51
C GLY A 23 8.86 -11.60 -8.24
N PHE A 24 8.67 -10.28 -8.31
CA PHE A 24 8.89 -9.32 -7.22
C PHE A 24 7.92 -9.54 -6.05
N GLN A 25 8.41 -9.65 -4.83
CA GLN A 25 7.56 -9.82 -3.64
C GLN A 25 7.55 -8.57 -2.77
N VAL A 26 6.45 -8.38 -2.03
CA VAL A 26 6.37 -7.38 -0.96
C VAL A 26 6.40 -8.08 0.37
N LEU A 27 7.38 -7.71 1.19
CA LEU A 27 7.68 -8.36 2.46
C LEU A 27 7.44 -7.42 3.65
N ALA A 28 6.83 -7.97 4.71
CA ALA A 28 6.73 -7.31 6.00
C ALA A 28 7.67 -8.00 7.01
N LYS A 29 8.37 -7.23 7.83
CA LYS A 29 9.25 -7.79 8.87
C LYS A 29 8.40 -8.51 9.93
N THR A 30 8.81 -9.71 10.33
CA THR A 30 8.15 -10.41 11.44
C THR A 30 8.47 -9.71 12.76
N PRO A 31 7.54 -9.69 13.73
CA PRO A 31 7.79 -9.11 15.04
C PRO A 31 8.82 -9.89 15.86
N HIS A 32 9.04 -11.18 15.56
CA HIS A 32 9.97 -12.04 16.30
C HIS A 32 11.31 -12.28 15.60
N GLY A 33 11.57 -11.63 14.45
CA GLY A 33 12.81 -11.81 13.69
C GLY A 33 12.89 -13.14 12.94
N ALA A 34 14.10 -13.53 12.50
CA ALA A 34 14.34 -14.80 11.83
C ALA A 34 14.44 -15.96 12.84
N GLY A 35 13.93 -17.14 12.48
CA GLY A 35 14.06 -18.36 13.28
C GLY A 35 12.84 -18.67 14.16
N PHE A 36 12.88 -19.81 14.87
CA PHE A 36 11.74 -20.28 15.66
C PHE A 36 11.37 -19.28 16.78
N PRO A 37 10.07 -19.00 17.04
CA PRO A 37 8.87 -19.64 16.51
C PRO A 37 8.31 -19.01 15.21
N THR A 38 9.06 -18.16 14.50
CA THR A 38 8.51 -17.55 13.29
C THR A 38 8.30 -18.56 12.16
N PRO A 39 7.19 -18.43 11.40
CA PRO A 39 6.96 -19.19 10.17
C PRO A 39 7.99 -18.93 9.06
N SER A 40 8.91 -17.98 9.24
CA SER A 40 9.81 -17.49 8.19
C SER A 40 11.27 -17.65 8.62
N ALA A 41 12.02 -18.48 7.88
CA ALA A 41 13.46 -18.62 8.07
C ALA A 41 14.22 -17.31 7.83
N THR A 42 13.62 -16.35 7.10
CA THR A 42 14.24 -15.06 6.78
C THR A 42 13.84 -13.93 7.74
N GLY A 43 12.82 -14.15 8.59
CA GLY A 43 12.26 -13.10 9.44
C GLY A 43 11.32 -12.13 8.73
N TYR A 44 10.74 -12.56 7.61
CA TYR A 44 9.77 -11.77 6.82
C TYR A 44 8.53 -12.57 6.41
N TYR A 45 7.36 -11.94 6.44
CA TYR A 45 6.13 -12.46 5.83
C TYR A 45 5.98 -11.93 4.40
N CYS A 46 5.63 -12.82 3.46
CA CYS A 46 5.21 -12.41 2.13
C CYS A 46 3.77 -11.89 2.18
N MET A 47 3.58 -10.61 1.87
CA MET A 47 2.28 -9.95 1.89
C MET A 47 1.62 -9.97 0.50
N ALA A 48 2.44 -9.89 -0.55
CA ALA A 48 2.00 -9.98 -1.93
C ALA A 48 3.07 -10.69 -2.76
N ALA A 49 2.64 -11.66 -3.56
CA ALA A 49 3.45 -12.30 -4.58
C ALA A 49 2.69 -12.22 -5.92
N PRO A 50 3.34 -11.82 -7.01
CA PRO A 50 2.73 -11.83 -8.33
C PRO A 50 2.49 -13.29 -8.74
N PRO A 51 1.51 -13.55 -9.62
CA PRO A 51 1.36 -14.86 -10.22
C PRO A 51 2.64 -15.19 -11.01
N PRO A 52 2.95 -16.48 -11.22
CA PRO A 52 4.09 -16.91 -12.03
C PRO A 52 3.85 -16.50 -13.48
N HIS A 53 4.22 -15.27 -13.81
CA HIS A 53 4.25 -14.75 -15.16
C HIS A 53 5.70 -14.78 -15.59
N GLY A 54 5.99 -15.37 -16.75
CA GLY A 54 7.34 -15.33 -17.32
C GLY A 54 7.87 -13.90 -17.45
N LYS A 55 9.16 -13.77 -17.80
CA LYS A 55 9.93 -12.51 -17.80
C LYS A 55 9.25 -11.28 -18.44
N ALA A 56 8.27 -11.47 -19.33
CA ALA A 56 7.52 -10.40 -19.98
C ALA A 56 6.72 -9.48 -19.02
N GLY A 57 6.47 -9.90 -17.77
CA GLY A 57 5.71 -9.11 -16.78
C GLY A 57 6.56 -8.38 -15.73
N GLU A 58 7.89 -8.49 -15.78
CA GLU A 58 8.78 -8.13 -14.65
C GLU A 58 8.70 -6.64 -14.25
N ARG A 59 8.68 -5.73 -15.24
CA ARG A 59 8.55 -4.28 -14.98
C ARG A 59 7.23 -3.89 -14.32
N THR A 60 6.13 -4.53 -14.74
CA THR A 60 4.80 -4.29 -14.16
C THR A 60 4.74 -4.82 -12.73
N GLN A 61 5.35 -5.97 -12.45
CA GLN A 61 5.45 -6.52 -11.11
C GLN A 61 6.26 -5.62 -10.19
N GLU A 62 7.39 -5.12 -10.67
CA GLU A 62 8.23 -4.20 -9.91
C GLU A 62 7.48 -2.89 -9.58
N ALA A 63 6.82 -2.29 -10.57
CA ALA A 63 6.03 -1.07 -10.38
C ALA A 63 4.89 -1.28 -9.37
N ASN A 64 4.17 -2.39 -9.47
CA ASN A 64 3.11 -2.74 -8.52
C ASN A 64 3.67 -3.01 -7.12
N ALA A 65 4.81 -3.70 -7.01
CA ALA A 65 5.46 -3.95 -5.72
C ALA A 65 5.90 -2.64 -5.05
N ARG A 66 6.45 -1.69 -5.80
CA ARG A 66 6.76 -0.33 -5.31
C ARG A 66 5.52 0.39 -4.80
N LEU A 67 4.43 0.35 -5.56
CA LEU A 67 3.18 1.01 -5.18
C LEU A 67 2.58 0.40 -3.90
N ILE A 68 2.57 -0.94 -3.80
CA ILE A 68 2.10 -1.65 -2.61
C ILE A 68 3.02 -1.33 -1.42
N ALA A 69 4.35 -1.38 -1.60
CA ALA A 69 5.33 -1.08 -0.55
C ALA A 69 5.15 0.32 0.05
N ALA A 70 4.75 1.30 -0.75
CA ALA A 70 4.50 2.69 -0.34
C ALA A 70 3.06 2.93 0.19
N ALA A 71 2.19 1.91 0.20
CA ALA A 71 0.79 2.07 0.61
C ALA A 71 0.60 2.65 2.03
N PRO A 72 1.41 2.30 3.06
CA PRO A 72 1.30 2.91 4.38
C PRO A 72 1.54 4.42 4.35
N GLU A 73 2.64 4.86 3.72
CA GLU A 73 3.02 6.27 3.65
C GLU A 73 2.05 7.07 2.78
N LEU A 74 1.53 6.46 1.70
CA LEU A 74 0.50 7.07 0.86
C LEU A 74 -0.83 7.25 1.62
N LEU A 75 -1.22 6.30 2.47
CA LEU A 75 -2.41 6.42 3.30
C LEU A 75 -2.25 7.56 4.31
N ASP A 76 -1.15 7.59 5.05
CA ASP A 76 -0.85 8.64 6.05
C ASP A 76 -0.84 10.04 5.39
N ALA A 77 -0.25 10.15 4.19
CA ALA A 77 -0.24 11.40 3.42
C ALA A 77 -1.63 11.84 2.96
N LEU A 78 -2.45 10.91 2.46
CA LEU A 78 -3.82 11.20 2.03
C LEU A 78 -4.71 11.63 3.20
N GLU A 79 -4.59 10.98 4.36
CA GLU A 79 -5.32 11.35 5.57
C GLU A 79 -4.98 12.76 6.06
N SER A 80 -3.70 13.15 5.91
CA SER A 80 -3.23 14.50 6.28
C SER A 80 -3.69 15.57 5.29
N LEU A 81 -3.74 15.24 3.99
CA LEU A 81 -4.10 16.18 2.92
C LEU A 81 -5.61 16.46 2.86
N LEU A 82 -6.44 15.45 3.15
CA LEU A 82 -7.88 15.52 2.87
C LEU A 82 -8.65 16.58 3.68
N PRO A 83 -8.35 16.85 4.97
CA PRO A 83 -8.94 17.96 5.70
C PRO A 83 -8.59 19.31 5.08
N MET A 84 -7.32 19.51 4.68
CA MET A 84 -6.88 20.75 4.04
C MET A 84 -7.62 21.04 2.73
N LEU A 85 -7.85 19.99 1.92
CA LEU A 85 -8.63 20.12 0.69
C LEU A 85 -10.11 20.41 0.96
N ALA A 86 -10.69 19.81 2.01
CA ALA A 86 -12.08 20.05 2.38
C ALA A 86 -12.29 21.49 2.89
N ASP A 87 -11.41 21.98 3.75
CA ASP A 87 -11.47 23.34 4.29
C ASP A 87 -11.32 24.38 3.17
N TRP A 88 -10.41 24.14 2.22
CA TRP A 88 -10.22 25.03 1.07
C TRP A 88 -11.44 25.06 0.14
N HIS A 89 -12.08 23.91 -0.08
CA HIS A 89 -13.33 23.82 -0.84
C HIS A 89 -14.46 24.62 -0.18
N ASP A 90 -14.57 24.57 1.14
CA ASP A 90 -15.62 25.27 1.89
C ASP A 90 -15.37 26.80 1.97
N GLU A 91 -14.11 27.24 2.03
CA GLU A 91 -13.74 28.66 2.10
C GLU A 91 -13.82 29.37 0.73
N PHE A 92 -13.57 28.66 -0.37
CA PHE A 92 -13.52 29.24 -1.71
C PHE A 92 -14.42 28.51 -2.73
N PRO A 93 -15.74 28.40 -2.49
CA PRO A 93 -16.64 27.57 -3.31
C PRO A 93 -16.62 27.93 -4.81
N ASP A 94 -16.40 29.20 -5.16
CA ASP A 94 -16.37 29.69 -6.55
C ASP A 94 -15.07 29.32 -7.30
N HIS A 95 -13.97 29.01 -6.60
CA HIS A 95 -12.66 28.72 -7.22
C HIS A 95 -12.47 27.24 -7.55
N VAL A 96 -13.34 26.41 -7.00
CA VAL A 96 -13.09 24.98 -6.87
C VAL A 96 -13.93 24.18 -7.88
N GLY A 97 -15.08 24.74 -8.28
CA GLY A 97 -16.00 24.17 -9.27
C GLY A 97 -16.58 22.82 -8.85
N ASP A 98 -17.62 22.36 -9.55
CA ASP A 98 -18.33 21.10 -9.24
C ASP A 98 -17.47 19.82 -9.33
N LYS A 99 -16.18 19.94 -9.66
CA LYS A 99 -15.25 18.85 -9.99
C LYS A 99 -14.38 18.38 -8.83
N GLU A 100 -14.18 19.15 -7.76
CA GLU A 100 -13.44 18.64 -6.58
C GLU A 100 -14.30 17.75 -5.68
N GLY A 101 -15.63 17.95 -5.65
CA GLY A 101 -16.55 17.07 -4.93
C GLY A 101 -16.35 15.58 -5.26
N PRO A 102 -16.27 15.19 -6.55
CA PRO A 102 -15.93 13.82 -6.97
C PRO A 102 -14.55 13.32 -6.48
N ALA A 103 -13.52 14.17 -6.51
CA ALA A 103 -12.15 13.78 -6.14
C ALA A 103 -12.02 13.56 -4.62
N ILE A 104 -12.53 14.49 -3.81
CA ILE A 104 -12.57 14.36 -2.35
C ILE A 104 -13.40 13.15 -1.95
N LYS A 105 -14.56 12.93 -2.59
CA LYS A 105 -15.41 11.76 -2.36
C LYS A 105 -14.67 10.46 -2.70
N ALA A 106 -13.96 10.41 -3.83
CA ALA A 106 -13.17 9.25 -4.22
C ALA A 106 -12.02 8.97 -3.23
N ALA A 107 -11.34 10.00 -2.76
CA ALA A 107 -10.27 9.88 -1.77
C ALA A 107 -10.82 9.36 -0.42
N ARG A 108 -11.94 9.89 0.06
CA ARG A 108 -12.64 9.39 1.27
C ARG A 108 -13.02 7.91 1.12
N ALA A 109 -13.59 7.53 -0.02
CA ALA A 109 -13.97 6.15 -0.30
C ALA A 109 -12.76 5.21 -0.37
N ALA A 110 -11.65 5.66 -0.95
CA ALA A 110 -10.40 4.89 -1.00
C ALA A 110 -9.81 4.67 0.39
N ILE A 111 -9.81 5.71 1.25
CA ILE A 111 -9.35 5.63 2.64
C ILE A 111 -10.24 4.68 3.45
N ALA A 112 -11.57 4.83 3.35
CA ALA A 112 -12.52 3.94 4.02
C ALA A 112 -12.28 2.48 3.63
N LYS A 113 -12.13 2.21 2.33
CA LYS A 113 -11.79 0.87 1.82
C LYS A 113 -10.44 0.37 2.36
N ALA A 114 -9.42 1.22 2.41
CA ALA A 114 -8.10 0.85 2.92
C ALA A 114 -8.13 0.50 4.43
N LYS A 115 -9.00 1.16 5.20
CA LYS A 115 -9.27 0.85 6.62
C LYS A 115 -10.19 -0.34 6.84
N GLY A 116 -10.78 -0.88 5.78
CA GLY A 116 -11.81 -1.91 5.89
C GLY A 116 -13.13 -1.40 6.48
N GLU A 117 -13.34 -0.09 6.47
CA GLU A 117 -14.65 0.51 6.73
C GLU A 117 -15.56 0.17 5.53
N ARG A 118 -16.82 -0.20 5.78
CA ARG A 118 -17.78 -0.47 4.69
C ARG A 118 -17.90 0.80 3.84
N ALA A 119 -17.49 0.70 2.58
CA ALA A 119 -17.61 1.74 1.56
C ALA A 119 -19.06 2.03 1.18
#